data_AF-A0A842YHM7-F1
#
_entry.id   AF-A0A842YHM7-F1
#
_cell.length_a   1.000
_cell.length_b   1.000
_cell.length_c   1.000
_cell.angle_alpha   90.00
_cell.angle_beta   90.00
_cell.angle_gamma   90.00
#
_symmetry.space_group_name_H-M   'P 1'
#
loop_
_entity.id
_entity.type
_entity.pdbx_description
1 polymer ?
#
loop_
_entity_poly.entity_id
_entity_poly.type
_entity_poly.pdbx_seq_one_letter_code
_entity_poly.pdbx_strand_id
1 'polypeptide(L)'
;FIDALYNIQPNKVIAELVVKNMREIGAPVWSSEELAFAKEIAGNFSKEAKMDSLRRDKIPNAEKYRDVDLMTDILDPMGEGGASPGSSDVGDISWITPTVEFGTACNVLGAPGHSWAFVACAGSTIGHKSLVFAAKTMAASAIDLFTDEGLRKKAKEEHLERLAGRTYKTPLPEGSTVPLAIAEANWEKTPKQ
;
A
#
# COMPACT_ATOMS: atom_id res chain seq x y z
N PHE A 1 18.56 13.40 -0.80
CA PHE A 1 17.62 13.45 -1.93
C PHE A 1 17.66 12.08 -2.57
N ILE A 2 16.52 11.39 -2.64
CA ILE A 2 16.41 10.09 -3.34
C ILE A 2 16.23 10.46 -4.82
N ASP A 3 17.34 10.74 -5.50
CA ASP A 3 17.36 11.04 -6.93
C ASP A 3 17.50 9.72 -7.68
N ALA A 4 16.37 9.08 -8.03
CA ALA A 4 16.24 8.10 -9.13
C ALA A 4 14.92 7.30 -9.10
N LEU A 5 13.77 7.91 -8.77
CA LEU A 5 12.48 7.19 -8.79
C LEU A 5 11.39 8.08 -9.38
N TYR A 6 10.51 7.50 -10.18
CA TYR A 6 9.32 8.20 -10.65
C TYR A 6 8.22 8.20 -9.60
N ASN A 7 7.39 9.26 -9.63
CA ASN A 7 6.14 9.25 -8.87
C ASN A 7 5.18 8.21 -9.46
N ILE A 8 4.33 7.63 -8.62
CA ILE A 8 3.30 6.68 -9.06
C ILE A 8 2.27 7.36 -9.99
N GLN A 9 1.90 6.68 -11.07
CA GLN A 9 0.77 7.01 -11.93
C GLN A 9 -0.44 6.16 -11.48
N PRO A 10 -1.40 6.72 -10.73
CA PRO A 10 -2.54 5.96 -10.25
C PRO A 10 -3.46 5.52 -11.41
N ASN A 11 -4.16 4.41 -11.24
CA ASN A 11 -5.20 3.96 -12.17
C ASN A 11 -6.54 3.85 -11.41
N LYS A 12 -7.46 4.76 -11.70
CA LYS A 12 -8.75 4.86 -11.02
C LYS A 12 -9.63 3.65 -11.32
N VAL A 13 -9.65 3.17 -12.55
CA VAL A 13 -10.42 1.98 -12.95
C VAL A 13 -10.02 0.77 -12.10
N ILE A 14 -8.72 0.50 -11.94
CA ILE A 14 -8.25 -0.62 -11.12
C ILE A 14 -8.44 -0.32 -9.62
N ALA A 15 -8.30 0.93 -9.16
CA ALA A 15 -8.54 1.27 -7.77
C ALA A 15 -10.01 1.06 -7.34
N GLU A 16 -10.96 1.46 -8.19
CA GLU A 16 -12.39 1.22 -7.97
C GLU A 16 -12.71 -0.29 -7.97
N LEU A 17 -12.08 -1.07 -8.85
CA LEU A 17 -12.18 -2.53 -8.87
C LEU A 17 -11.70 -3.14 -7.55
N VAL A 18 -10.51 -2.74 -7.08
CA VAL A 18 -9.92 -3.23 -5.83
C VAL A 18 -10.84 -2.93 -4.66
N VAL A 19 -11.35 -1.70 -4.56
CA VAL A 19 -12.27 -1.30 -3.48
C VAL A 19 -13.61 -2.04 -3.57
N LYS A 20 -14.15 -2.26 -4.78
CA LYS A 20 -15.34 -3.10 -4.98
C LYS A 20 -15.11 -4.51 -4.42
N ASN A 21 -13.99 -5.14 -4.76
CA ASN A 21 -13.67 -6.49 -4.32
C ASN A 21 -13.38 -6.56 -2.82
N MET A 22 -12.71 -5.56 -2.24
CA MET A 22 -12.58 -5.42 -0.80
C MET A 22 -13.96 -5.42 -0.11
N ARG A 23 -14.93 -4.67 -0.64
CA ARG A 23 -16.29 -4.58 -0.09
C ARG A 23 -17.04 -5.90 -0.19
N GLU A 24 -16.88 -6.62 -1.29
CA GLU A 24 -17.49 -7.94 -1.47
C GLU A 24 -16.91 -8.98 -0.51
N ILE A 25 -15.61 -8.94 -0.25
CA ILE A 25 -14.95 -9.82 0.72
C ILE A 25 -15.33 -9.46 2.17
N GLY A 26 -15.46 -8.16 2.45
CA GLY A 26 -15.69 -7.63 3.79
C GLY A 26 -14.40 -7.44 4.59
N ALA A 27 -14.33 -6.35 5.37
CA ALA A 27 -13.17 -6.04 6.18
C ALA A 27 -12.88 -7.14 7.22
N PRO A 28 -11.61 -7.35 7.62
CA PRO A 28 -11.28 -8.29 8.68
C PRO A 28 -12.03 -7.99 9.99
N VAL A 29 -12.47 -9.05 10.67
CA VAL A 29 -13.12 -8.96 11.98
C VAL A 29 -12.12 -9.32 13.08
N TRP A 30 -12.06 -8.46 14.09
CA TRP A 30 -11.10 -8.53 15.18
C TRP A 30 -11.69 -9.19 16.42
N SER A 31 -10.93 -10.05 17.09
CA SER A 31 -11.29 -10.61 18.39
C SER A 31 -11.03 -9.62 19.52
N SER A 32 -11.55 -9.91 20.72
CA SER A 32 -11.26 -9.13 21.93
C SER A 32 -9.77 -9.06 22.23
N GLU A 33 -9.05 -10.16 22.02
CA GLU A 33 -7.62 -10.28 22.28
C GLU A 33 -6.82 -9.44 21.30
N GLU A 34 -7.21 -9.44 20.02
CA GLU A 34 -6.57 -8.63 18.97
C GLU A 34 -6.80 -7.14 19.21
N LEU A 35 -8.01 -6.75 19.60
CA LEU A 35 -8.31 -5.36 19.96
C LEU A 35 -7.55 -4.91 21.22
N ALA A 36 -7.41 -5.78 22.22
CA ALA A 36 -6.61 -5.51 23.42
C ALA A 36 -5.13 -5.35 23.08
N PHE A 37 -4.58 -6.26 22.26
CA PHE A 37 -3.20 -6.17 21.77
C PHE A 37 -2.97 -4.89 20.95
N ALA A 38 -3.86 -4.59 19.99
CA ALA A 38 -3.79 -3.36 19.20
C ALA A 38 -3.80 -2.11 20.08
N LYS A 39 -4.64 -2.08 21.13
CA LYS A 39 -4.69 -0.98 22.09
C LYS A 39 -3.39 -0.83 22.87
N GLU A 40 -2.76 -1.94 23.28
CA GLU A 40 -1.45 -1.91 23.94
C GLU A 40 -0.37 -1.33 23.03
N ILE A 41 -0.30 -1.80 21.78
CA ILE A 41 0.64 -1.27 20.78
C ILE A 41 0.37 0.22 20.52
N ALA A 42 -0.88 0.60 20.27
CA ALA A 42 -1.29 1.97 20.01
C ALA A 42 -0.98 2.91 21.19
N GLY A 43 -1.05 2.41 22.43
CA GLY A 43 -0.70 3.15 23.65
C GLY A 43 0.75 3.64 23.72
N ASN A 44 1.63 3.17 22.83
CA ASN A 44 3.02 3.64 22.71
C ASN A 44 3.16 4.90 21.83
N PHE A 45 2.06 5.38 21.23
CA PHE A 45 2.04 6.55 20.36
C PHE A 45 1.01 7.58 20.85
N SER A 46 1.26 8.87 20.62
CA SER A 46 0.28 9.90 21.01
C SER A 46 -0.93 9.89 20.10
N LYS A 47 -2.12 10.12 20.69
CA LYS A 47 -3.36 10.26 19.92
C LYS A 47 -3.27 11.45 18.97
N GLU A 48 -2.60 12.52 19.36
CA GLU A 48 -2.38 13.70 18.55
C GLU A 48 -1.55 13.36 17.31
N ALA A 49 -0.44 12.63 17.45
CA ALA A 49 0.39 12.22 16.31
C ALA A 49 -0.36 11.27 15.37
N LYS A 50 -1.17 10.36 15.91
CA LYS A 50 -2.08 9.53 15.11
C LYS A 50 -3.04 10.41 14.30
N MET A 51 -3.71 11.36 14.94
CA MET A 51 -4.65 12.25 14.26
C MET A 51 -3.98 13.11 13.19
N ASP A 52 -2.78 13.60 13.44
CA ASP A 52 -2.00 14.36 12.46
C ASP A 52 -1.57 13.47 11.28
N SER A 53 -1.25 12.20 11.54
CA SER A 53 -1.03 11.21 10.47
C SER A 53 -2.27 11.03 9.60
N LEU A 54 -3.42 10.75 10.21
CA LEU A 54 -4.66 10.52 9.47
C LEU A 54 -5.07 11.75 8.63
N ARG A 55 -4.86 12.97 9.15
CA ARG A 55 -5.11 14.22 8.41
C ARG A 55 -4.14 14.40 7.24
N ARG A 56 -2.85 14.14 7.46
CA ARG A 56 -1.82 14.21 6.42
C ARG A 56 -2.08 13.21 5.30
N ASP A 57 -2.52 12.01 5.66
CA ASP A 57 -2.90 10.94 4.73
C ASP A 57 -4.29 11.18 4.11
N LYS A 58 -4.94 12.31 4.45
CA LYS A 58 -6.25 12.75 3.93
C LYS A 58 -7.37 11.75 4.16
N ILE A 59 -7.31 11.00 5.26
CA ILE A 59 -8.35 10.05 5.63
C ILE A 59 -9.68 10.80 5.83
N PRO A 60 -10.76 10.45 5.10
CA PRO A 60 -12.04 11.11 5.21
C PRO A 60 -12.63 10.87 6.61
N ASN A 61 -13.22 11.92 7.19
CA ASN A 61 -13.79 11.88 8.54
C ASN A 61 -12.81 11.35 9.59
N ALA A 62 -11.53 11.73 9.51
CA ALA A 62 -10.45 11.23 10.37
C ALA A 62 -10.80 11.17 11.87
N GLU A 63 -11.59 12.14 12.36
CA GLU A 63 -12.05 12.23 13.75
C GLU A 63 -12.80 10.98 14.23
N LYS A 64 -13.51 10.27 13.33
CA LYS A 64 -14.17 8.98 13.60
C LYS A 64 -13.18 7.95 14.17
N TYR A 65 -11.91 8.03 13.78
CA TYR A 65 -10.90 7.04 14.15
C TYR A 65 -10.05 7.45 15.35
N ARG A 66 -10.37 8.54 16.05
CA ARG A 66 -9.59 9.02 17.20
C ARG A 66 -9.34 7.91 18.23
N ASP A 67 -10.41 7.20 18.60
CA ASP A 67 -10.38 6.12 19.60
C ASP A 67 -10.47 4.72 18.96
N VAL A 68 -10.13 4.59 17.67
CA VAL A 68 -10.10 3.33 16.93
C VAL A 68 -8.66 2.94 16.61
N ASP A 69 -8.20 1.78 17.09
CA ASP A 69 -6.79 1.40 16.93
C ASP A 69 -6.51 0.63 15.64
N LEU A 70 -7.48 -0.10 15.09
CA LEU A 70 -7.37 -0.80 13.80
C LEU A 70 -8.39 -0.25 12.80
N MET A 71 -7.97 -0.02 11.55
CA MET A 71 -8.91 0.37 10.50
C MET A 71 -9.97 -0.71 10.29
N THR A 72 -11.24 -0.34 10.38
CA THR A 72 -12.39 -1.24 10.18
C THR A 72 -13.20 -0.90 8.93
N ASP A 73 -13.00 0.28 8.35
CA ASP A 73 -13.71 0.74 7.16
C ASP A 73 -12.93 0.46 5.88
N ILE A 74 -13.66 0.14 4.81
CA ILE A 74 -13.12 0.10 3.45
C ILE A 74 -13.41 1.45 2.80
N LEU A 75 -12.38 2.28 2.72
CA LEU A 75 -12.45 3.61 2.14
C LEU A 75 -12.63 3.56 0.63
N ASP A 76 -13.25 4.59 0.05
CA ASP A 76 -13.22 4.80 -1.40
C ASP A 76 -11.79 5.01 -1.90
N PRO A 77 -11.50 4.85 -3.19
CA PRO A 77 -10.19 5.17 -3.75
C PRO A 77 -9.74 6.57 -3.37
N MET A 78 -8.51 6.68 -2.87
CA MET A 78 -7.89 7.94 -2.45
C MET A 78 -6.57 8.18 -3.19
N GLY A 79 -6.00 9.38 -3.04
CA GLY A 79 -4.66 9.69 -3.52
C GLY A 79 -4.59 10.24 -4.96
N GLU A 80 -5.72 10.42 -5.63
CA GLU A 80 -5.75 11.06 -6.96
C GLU A 80 -5.15 12.48 -6.91
N GLY A 81 -4.22 12.76 -7.83
CA GLY A 81 -3.50 14.04 -7.91
C GLY A 81 -2.45 14.26 -6.79
N GLY A 82 -2.26 13.30 -5.88
CA GLY A 82 -1.22 13.34 -4.85
C GLY A 82 0.06 12.63 -5.29
N ALA A 83 1.19 13.06 -4.73
CA ALA A 83 2.45 12.32 -4.78
C ALA A 83 2.82 11.89 -3.35
N SER A 84 3.10 10.60 -3.17
CA SER A 84 3.63 10.08 -1.90
C SER A 84 5.14 10.33 -1.83
N PRO A 85 5.70 10.72 -0.67
CA PRO A 85 7.15 10.80 -0.47
C PRO A 85 7.81 9.42 -0.29
N GLY A 86 7.05 8.32 -0.40
CA GLY A 86 7.59 6.97 -0.31
C GLY A 86 8.54 6.63 -1.46
N SER A 87 9.48 5.72 -1.19
CA SER A 87 10.47 5.24 -2.15
C SER A 87 10.12 3.79 -2.52
N SER A 88 9.59 3.59 -3.72
CA SER A 88 9.17 2.28 -4.24
C SER A 88 9.44 2.21 -5.74
N ASP A 89 9.89 1.04 -6.21
CA ASP A 89 10.07 0.75 -7.65
C ASP A 89 8.74 0.64 -8.40
N VAL A 90 7.64 0.45 -7.69
CA VAL A 90 6.27 0.47 -8.22
C VAL A 90 5.98 1.80 -8.93
N GLY A 91 6.62 2.89 -8.50
CA GLY A 91 6.60 4.17 -9.20
C GLY A 91 6.97 4.00 -10.67
N ASP A 92 8.13 3.42 -10.97
CA ASP A 92 8.61 3.21 -12.34
C ASP A 92 7.69 2.26 -13.13
N ILE A 93 7.22 1.17 -12.50
CA ILE A 93 6.31 0.19 -13.12
C ILE A 93 4.99 0.86 -13.55
N SER A 94 4.47 1.77 -12.74
CA SER A 94 3.21 2.47 -13.03
C SER A 94 3.28 3.38 -14.27
N TRP A 95 4.48 3.77 -14.73
CA TRP A 95 4.64 4.49 -15.99
C TRP A 95 4.62 3.57 -17.22
N ILE A 96 4.77 2.27 -17.02
CA ILE A 96 4.85 1.27 -18.09
C ILE A 96 3.50 0.57 -18.26
N THR A 97 2.80 0.28 -17.15
CA THR A 97 1.54 -0.47 -17.15
C THR A 97 0.54 0.08 -16.14
N PRO A 98 -0.79 -0.02 -16.40
CA PRO A 98 -1.80 0.25 -15.38
C PRO A 98 -1.47 -0.44 -14.06
N THR A 99 -1.41 0.32 -12.97
CA THR A 99 -0.92 -0.14 -11.66
C THR A 99 -1.74 0.49 -10.54
N VAL A 100 -1.91 -0.26 -9.45
CA VAL A 100 -2.48 0.25 -8.20
C VAL A 100 -1.74 -0.36 -7.02
N GLU A 101 -1.62 0.42 -5.95
CA GLU A 101 -1.24 -0.06 -4.63
C GLU A 101 -2.41 0.17 -3.68
N PHE A 102 -2.55 -0.70 -2.69
CA PHE A 102 -3.56 -0.54 -1.66
C PHE A 102 -3.03 -1.00 -0.30
N GLY A 103 -3.54 -0.38 0.76
CA GLY A 103 -3.25 -0.76 2.14
C GLY A 103 -4.31 -1.70 2.72
N THR A 104 -3.92 -2.49 3.71
CA THR A 104 -4.84 -3.25 4.56
C THR A 104 -4.49 -3.01 6.03
N ALA A 105 -5.33 -3.48 6.97
CA ALA A 105 -5.20 -3.23 8.40
C ALA A 105 -4.11 -4.09 9.08
N CYS A 106 -2.87 -4.07 8.56
CA CYS A 106 -1.74 -4.84 9.07
C CYS A 106 -1.06 -4.20 10.29
N ASN A 107 -1.47 -3.00 10.72
CA ASN A 107 -0.88 -2.28 11.84
C ASN A 107 -1.90 -1.32 12.47
N VAL A 108 -1.59 -0.83 13.68
CA VAL A 108 -2.41 0.16 14.37
C VAL A 108 -2.37 1.53 13.70
N LEU A 109 -3.50 2.25 13.73
CA LEU A 109 -3.63 3.57 13.13
C LEU A 109 -2.68 4.58 13.76
N GLY A 110 -1.94 5.29 12.90
CA GLY A 110 -1.01 6.35 13.32
C GLY A 110 0.37 5.89 13.77
N ALA A 111 0.63 4.58 13.84
CA ALA A 111 1.98 4.08 14.09
C ALA A 111 2.91 4.44 12.92
N PRO A 112 4.13 4.95 13.19
CA PRO A 112 5.09 5.30 12.14
C PRO A 112 5.49 4.10 11.28
N GLY A 113 5.70 4.31 9.98
CA GLY A 113 6.34 3.34 9.10
C GLY A 113 7.73 2.92 9.61
N HIS A 114 8.15 1.71 9.29
CA HIS A 114 9.44 1.14 9.73
C HIS A 114 9.65 1.11 11.26
N SER A 115 8.56 1.06 12.04
CA SER A 115 8.62 0.93 13.49
C SER A 115 8.48 -0.52 13.95
N TRP A 116 8.90 -0.80 15.19
CA TRP A 116 8.71 -2.10 15.84
C TRP A 116 7.22 -2.49 15.93
N ALA A 117 6.31 -1.51 15.98
CA ALA A 117 4.87 -1.75 16.01
C ALA A 117 4.38 -2.45 14.73
N PHE A 118 4.92 -2.08 13.56
CA PHE A 118 4.64 -2.78 12.31
C PHE A 118 5.09 -4.24 12.38
N VAL A 119 6.28 -4.51 12.93
CA VAL A 119 6.80 -5.88 13.10
C VAL A 119 5.89 -6.67 14.03
N ALA A 120 5.51 -6.09 15.17
CA ALA A 120 4.64 -6.73 16.16
C ALA A 120 3.25 -7.05 15.60
N CYS A 121 2.62 -6.12 14.87
CA CYS A 121 1.30 -6.34 14.28
C CYS A 121 1.36 -7.30 13.07
N ALA A 122 2.36 -7.17 12.20
CA ALA A 122 2.52 -8.03 11.03
C ALA A 122 2.79 -9.49 11.43
N GLY A 123 3.52 -9.71 12.53
CA GLY A 123 3.81 -11.04 13.08
C GLY A 123 2.69 -11.64 13.94
N SER A 124 1.56 -10.95 14.11
CA SER A 124 0.43 -11.43 14.92
C SER A 124 -0.75 -11.88 14.04
N THR A 125 -1.82 -12.35 14.66
CA THR A 125 -3.05 -12.71 13.94
C THR A 125 -3.71 -11.52 13.23
N ILE A 126 -3.42 -10.27 13.65
CA ILE A 126 -3.85 -9.06 12.95
C ILE A 126 -3.22 -9.03 11.55
N GLY A 127 -1.90 -9.15 11.48
CA GLY A 127 -1.15 -9.24 10.22
C GLY A 127 -1.62 -10.40 9.35
N HIS A 128 -1.81 -11.59 9.93
CA HIS A 128 -2.27 -12.76 9.18
C HIS A 128 -3.69 -12.59 8.59
N LYS A 129 -4.64 -12.04 9.35
CA LYS A 129 -6.00 -11.78 8.84
C LYS A 129 -5.98 -10.72 7.73
N SER A 130 -5.20 -9.66 7.90
CA SER A 130 -5.02 -8.64 6.87
C SER A 130 -4.32 -9.17 5.62
N LEU A 131 -3.34 -10.07 5.77
CA LEU A 131 -2.72 -10.78 4.66
C LEU A 131 -3.73 -11.62 3.88
N VAL A 132 -4.57 -12.41 4.56
CA VAL A 132 -5.61 -13.21 3.90
C VAL A 132 -6.61 -12.30 3.16
N PHE A 133 -6.99 -11.19 3.76
CA PHE A 133 -7.87 -10.20 3.12
C PHE A 133 -7.22 -9.57 1.88
N ALA A 134 -5.94 -9.16 1.97
CA ALA A 134 -5.17 -8.65 0.83
C ALA A 134 -5.07 -9.68 -0.29
N ALA A 135 -4.72 -10.93 0.03
CA ALA A 135 -4.56 -12.01 -0.94
C ALA A 135 -5.88 -12.30 -1.69
N LYS A 136 -7.01 -12.37 -0.96
CA LYS A 136 -8.33 -12.52 -1.59
C LYS A 136 -8.67 -11.33 -2.49
N THR A 137 -8.37 -10.11 -2.05
CA THR A 137 -8.62 -8.88 -2.82
C THR A 137 -7.81 -8.87 -4.12
N MET A 138 -6.53 -9.23 -4.06
CA MET A 138 -5.67 -9.33 -5.25
C MET A 138 -6.17 -10.43 -6.19
N ALA A 139 -6.50 -11.61 -5.65
CA ALA A 139 -6.96 -12.74 -6.46
C ALA A 139 -8.28 -12.45 -7.17
N ALA A 140 -9.27 -11.89 -6.46
CA ALA A 140 -10.55 -11.49 -7.04
C ALA A 140 -10.36 -10.42 -8.14
N SER A 141 -9.56 -9.39 -7.86
CA SER A 141 -9.27 -8.33 -8.84
C SER A 141 -8.53 -8.85 -10.07
N ALA A 142 -7.60 -9.81 -9.88
CA ALA A 142 -6.92 -10.46 -10.98
C ALA A 142 -7.88 -11.29 -11.83
N ILE A 143 -8.80 -12.05 -11.21
CA ILE A 143 -9.84 -12.81 -11.93
C ILE A 143 -10.67 -11.85 -12.78
N ASP A 144 -11.20 -10.77 -12.20
CA ASP A 144 -11.99 -9.78 -12.93
C ASP A 144 -11.21 -9.20 -14.11
N LEU A 145 -9.94 -8.81 -13.89
CA LEU A 145 -9.07 -8.31 -14.94
C LEU A 145 -8.78 -9.37 -16.01
N PHE A 146 -8.69 -10.65 -15.69
CA PHE A 146 -8.47 -11.70 -16.70
C PHE A 146 -9.74 -12.06 -17.47
N THR A 147 -10.91 -11.94 -16.86
CA THR A 147 -12.18 -12.36 -17.48
C THR A 147 -12.95 -11.23 -18.15
N ASP A 148 -12.72 -9.97 -17.77
CA ASP A 148 -13.39 -8.80 -18.35
C ASP A 148 -12.45 -8.01 -19.27
N GLU A 149 -12.60 -8.19 -20.58
CA GLU A 149 -11.84 -7.45 -21.58
C GLU A 149 -12.16 -5.96 -21.60
N GLY A 150 -13.42 -5.59 -21.34
CA GLY A 150 -13.86 -4.20 -21.31
C GLY A 150 -13.21 -3.43 -20.16
N LEU A 151 -13.10 -4.06 -18.99
CA LEU A 151 -12.39 -3.52 -17.84
C LEU A 151 -10.91 -3.29 -18.14
N ARG A 152 -10.22 -4.28 -18.74
CA ARG A 152 -8.81 -4.12 -19.16
C ARG A 152 -8.64 -2.97 -20.16
N LYS A 153 -9.56 -2.86 -21.13
CA LYS A 153 -9.51 -1.80 -22.13
C LYS A 153 -9.63 -0.42 -21.47
N LYS A 154 -10.61 -0.22 -20.59
CA LYS A 154 -10.78 1.02 -19.83
C LYS A 154 -9.56 1.37 -18.98
N ALA A 155 -8.99 0.39 -18.27
CA ALA A 155 -7.80 0.62 -17.46
C ALA A 155 -6.59 1.06 -18.32
N LYS A 156 -6.42 0.48 -19.51
CA LYS A 156 -5.37 0.88 -20.46
C LYS A 156 -5.63 2.26 -21.06
N GLU A 157 -6.87 2.55 -21.44
CA GLU A 157 -7.28 3.87 -21.97
C GLU A 157 -6.99 4.98 -20.95
N GLU A 158 -7.43 4.83 -19.69
CA GLU A 158 -7.16 5.79 -18.61
C GLU A 158 -5.65 5.98 -18.39
N HIS A 159 -4.86 4.89 -18.42
CA HIS A 159 -3.41 4.97 -18.26
C HIS A 159 -2.74 5.77 -19.38
N LEU A 160 -3.13 5.54 -20.64
CA LEU A 160 -2.63 6.30 -21.78
C LEU A 160 -3.00 7.78 -21.69
N GLU A 161 -4.25 8.09 -21.30
CA GLU A 161 -4.71 9.46 -21.07
C GLU A 161 -3.88 10.14 -19.98
N ARG A 162 -3.63 9.45 -18.86
CA ARG A 162 -2.83 9.98 -17.75
C ARG A 162 -1.37 10.23 -18.13
N LEU A 163 -0.79 9.34 -18.93
CA LEU A 163 0.57 9.55 -19.45
C LEU A 163 0.64 10.74 -20.41
N ALA A 164 -0.45 11.07 -21.12
CA ALA A 164 -0.52 12.19 -22.05
C ALA A 164 0.64 12.18 -23.06
N GLY A 165 0.97 10.98 -23.57
CA GLY A 165 2.09 10.76 -24.49
C GLY A 165 3.49 10.74 -23.88
N ARG A 166 3.63 10.95 -22.56
CA ARG A 166 4.91 10.80 -21.85
C ARG A 166 5.29 9.33 -21.75
N THR A 167 6.57 9.04 -21.90
CA THR A 167 7.13 7.68 -21.82
C THR A 167 8.09 7.57 -20.66
N TYR A 168 8.07 6.44 -19.96
CA TYR A 168 9.08 6.12 -18.96
C TYR A 168 10.50 6.22 -19.53
N LYS A 169 11.40 6.85 -18.78
CA LYS A 169 12.85 6.84 -19.03
C LYS A 169 13.55 6.57 -17.73
N THR A 170 14.35 5.51 -17.66
CA THR A 170 15.09 5.19 -16.44
C THR A 170 15.90 6.39 -15.96
N PRO A 171 15.84 6.74 -14.66
CA PRO A 171 16.66 7.81 -14.11
C PRO A 171 18.10 7.36 -13.84
N LEU A 172 18.40 6.06 -13.98
CA LEU A 172 19.75 5.53 -13.82
C LEU A 172 20.65 6.00 -14.97
N PRO A 173 21.93 6.33 -14.69
CA PRO A 173 22.91 6.59 -15.73
C PRO A 173 23.01 5.43 -16.74
N GLU A 174 23.29 5.77 -18.00
CA GLU A 174 23.54 4.76 -19.02
C GLU A 174 24.72 3.85 -18.64
N GLY A 175 24.58 2.55 -18.88
CA GLY A 175 25.58 1.56 -18.49
C GLY A 175 25.59 1.19 -17.00
N SER A 176 24.64 1.69 -16.20
CA SER A 176 24.45 1.23 -14.82
C SER A 176 24.25 -0.28 -14.77
N THR A 177 25.06 -0.97 -13.96
CA THR A 177 24.94 -2.40 -13.70
C THR A 177 24.45 -2.64 -12.27
N VAL A 178 23.79 -3.77 -12.07
CA VAL A 178 23.40 -4.20 -10.72
C VAL A 178 24.69 -4.47 -9.91
N PRO A 179 24.85 -3.93 -8.70
CA PRO A 179 26.06 -4.13 -7.89
C PRO A 179 26.08 -5.51 -7.21
N LEU A 180 25.96 -6.58 -8.00
CA LEU A 180 25.83 -7.96 -7.52
C LEU A 180 26.99 -8.37 -6.60
N ALA A 181 28.22 -8.03 -6.95
CA ALA A 181 29.39 -8.36 -6.13
C ALA A 181 29.32 -7.75 -4.71
N ILE A 182 28.77 -6.54 -4.57
CA ILE A 182 28.57 -5.91 -3.26
C ILE A 182 27.44 -6.61 -2.50
N ALA A 183 26.34 -6.93 -3.19
CA ALA A 183 25.20 -7.64 -2.60
C ALA A 183 25.60 -9.04 -2.08
N GLU A 184 26.34 -9.81 -2.88
CA GLU A 184 26.87 -11.13 -2.51
C GLU A 184 27.83 -11.06 -1.32
N ALA A 185 28.78 -10.12 -1.33
CA ALA A 185 29.72 -9.93 -0.23
C ALA A 185 29.03 -9.54 1.09
N ASN A 186 27.93 -8.79 1.02
CA ASN A 186 27.11 -8.44 2.19
C ASN A 186 26.27 -9.63 2.67
N TRP A 187 25.71 -10.41 1.75
CA TRP A 187 24.95 -11.62 2.07
C TRP A 187 25.79 -12.61 2.88
N GLU A 188 27.03 -12.89 2.47
CA GLU A 188 27.89 -13.84 3.18
C GLU A 188 28.28 -13.37 4.60
N LYS A 189 28.32 -12.06 4.84
CA LYS A 189 28.64 -11.48 6.16
C LYS A 189 27.43 -11.41 7.10
N THR A 190 26.22 -11.55 6.56
CA THR A 190 24.99 -11.40 7.34
C THR A 190 24.81 -12.64 8.22
N PRO A 191 24.62 -12.50 9.55
CA PRO A 191 24.33 -13.64 10.42
C PRO A 191 23.08 -14.37 9.92
N LYS A 192 23.24 -15.66 9.59
CA LYS A 192 22.14 -16.51 9.13
C LYS A 192 21.34 -16.91 10.37
N GLN A 193 20.08 -16.50 10.43
CA GLN A 193 19.13 -16.87 11.51
C GLN A 193 18.67 -18.32 11.35
#